data_AF-Q6CEK1-F1
#
_entry.id   AF-Q6CEK1-F1
#
_cell.length_a   1.000
_cell.length_b   1.000
_cell.length_c   1.000
_cell.angle_alpha   90.00
_cell.angle_beta   90.00
_cell.angle_gamma   90.00
#
_symmetry.space_group_name_H-M   'P 1'
#
loop_
_entity.id
_entity.type
_entity.pdbx_description
1 polymer ?
#
loop_
_entity_poly.entity_id
_entity_poly.type
_entity_poly.pdbx_seq_one_letter_code
_entity_poly.pdbx_strand_id
1 'polypeptide(L)'
;MERNPLDVWDTAGRPRPAISQIQRINIFDFDNTLFKTPLPNPSLFYGKTVAMLQSSSGIHLGGWWADPRFLLATGEGFEKEQRRAWEGWWNENVVDLVRLASEDPSSLNILLTGRKMTKFVISITAMVTAKKLPFHAIVLRKGDAENTLAFKIEVMKDLLTYYSGCQEITVYDDRPSQANGFRRFFKQFQTEHRNSLLYDVVDCLEETRYLDPLLERDLVIGVLEAHNEAVQKRYLSSYVSNGTLNLKRVFFNLSYKVDPHCTKKLLEILVTHIAKEDKVAAEVVAATSEESAESSGEDEPAKVEDYFNYHCDSMIITRRDEKLVLEQVQGVGHRDTWKVLQIGYVAGKVWALRLAPDTLEAAARCVTEKMPTELLIATSKDAKSADSLKIDNWTGIDEGCAALQEMRIFTTVKEQVLYRIEPVNPKQKKAVSAGRVKKSRQAKKDKSAFLGSYY
;
A
#
# COMPACT_ATOMS: atom_id res chain seq x y z
N MET A 1 -37.05 -22.00 -15.06
CA MET A 1 -35.67 -21.73 -15.50
C MET A 1 -34.93 -21.13 -14.33
N GLU A 2 -33.78 -21.66 -13.95
CA GLU A 2 -32.92 -21.00 -12.97
C GLU A 2 -32.54 -19.61 -13.49
N ARG A 3 -32.61 -18.61 -12.59
CA ARG A 3 -32.27 -17.23 -12.91
C ARG A 3 -30.76 -17.12 -13.09
N ASN A 4 -30.30 -16.47 -14.16
CA ASN A 4 -28.86 -16.27 -14.36
C ASN A 4 -28.30 -15.39 -13.22
N PRO A 5 -27.27 -15.84 -12.49
CA PRO A 5 -26.71 -15.09 -11.36
C PRO A 5 -26.16 -13.72 -11.77
N LEU A 6 -25.75 -13.55 -13.03
CA LEU A 6 -25.31 -12.25 -13.52
C LEU A 6 -26.44 -11.23 -13.60
N ASP A 7 -27.71 -11.64 -13.74
CA ASP A 7 -28.87 -10.74 -13.66
C ASP A 7 -29.13 -10.22 -12.24
N VAL A 8 -28.48 -10.83 -11.25
CA VAL A 8 -28.51 -10.40 -9.85
C VAL A 8 -27.25 -9.60 -9.53
N TRP A 9 -26.07 -10.11 -9.90
CA TRP A 9 -24.79 -9.58 -9.42
C TRP A 9 -24.19 -8.48 -10.28
N ASP A 10 -24.36 -8.53 -11.60
CA ASP A 10 -23.78 -7.53 -12.50
C ASP A 10 -24.37 -6.14 -12.26
N THR A 11 -23.59 -5.13 -12.64
CA THR A 11 -23.95 -3.72 -12.58
C THR A 11 -23.88 -3.04 -13.95
N ALA A 12 -23.27 -3.68 -14.96
CA ALA A 12 -23.06 -3.11 -16.29
C ALA A 12 -24.09 -3.57 -17.34
N GLY A 13 -24.94 -4.56 -17.04
CA GLY A 13 -26.02 -4.99 -17.93
C GLY A 13 -25.54 -5.61 -19.24
N ARG A 14 -24.46 -6.39 -19.18
CA ARG A 14 -23.78 -6.96 -20.36
C ARG A 14 -24.46 -8.24 -20.87
N PRO A 15 -24.29 -8.62 -22.16
CA PRO A 15 -24.80 -9.88 -22.70
C PRO A 15 -24.34 -11.09 -21.88
N ARG A 16 -25.24 -12.06 -21.68
CA ARG A 16 -24.99 -13.25 -20.86
C ARG A 16 -24.53 -14.41 -21.73
N PRO A 17 -23.37 -15.03 -21.45
CA PRO A 17 -22.98 -16.27 -22.11
C PRO A 17 -23.97 -17.40 -21.81
N ALA A 18 -24.12 -18.33 -22.75
CA ALA A 18 -24.95 -19.51 -22.53
C ALA A 18 -24.28 -20.45 -21.50
N ILE A 19 -25.08 -21.19 -20.73
CA ILE A 19 -24.57 -22.13 -19.71
C ILE A 19 -23.59 -23.14 -20.33
N SER A 20 -23.92 -23.66 -21.51
CA SER A 20 -23.12 -24.67 -22.22
C SER A 20 -21.81 -24.12 -22.82
N GLN A 21 -21.67 -22.80 -22.90
CA GLN A 21 -20.49 -22.15 -23.47
C GLN A 21 -19.33 -22.10 -22.48
N ILE A 22 -19.62 -21.93 -21.19
CA ILE A 22 -18.61 -21.61 -20.18
C ILE A 22 -17.94 -22.87 -19.63
N GLN A 23 -16.63 -22.96 -19.83
CA GLN A 23 -15.76 -24.01 -19.30
C GLN A 23 -14.78 -23.46 -18.24
N ARG A 24 -14.50 -22.16 -18.24
CA ARG A 24 -13.59 -21.52 -17.29
C ARG A 24 -14.22 -20.26 -16.69
N ILE A 25 -13.99 -20.01 -15.41
CA ILE A 25 -14.36 -18.75 -14.74
C ILE A 25 -13.08 -18.08 -14.23
N ASN A 26 -12.90 -16.80 -14.57
CA ASN A 26 -11.81 -15.99 -14.03
C ASN A 26 -12.39 -14.84 -13.20
N ILE A 27 -11.98 -14.73 -11.94
CA ILE A 27 -12.40 -13.71 -11.01
C ILE A 27 -11.21 -12.80 -10.70
N PHE A 28 -11.35 -11.51 -10.99
CA PHE A 28 -10.30 -10.52 -10.74
C PHE A 28 -10.77 -9.55 -9.64
N ASP A 29 -10.04 -9.43 -8.53
CA ASP A 29 -10.27 -8.33 -7.59
C ASP A 29 -9.83 -6.98 -8.19
N PHE A 30 -10.38 -5.89 -7.66
CA PHE A 30 -10.08 -4.55 -8.12
C PHE A 30 -8.92 -3.90 -7.36
N ASP A 31 -9.11 -3.65 -6.07
CA ASP A 31 -8.17 -2.88 -5.25
C ASP A 31 -6.87 -3.67 -5.05
N ASN A 32 -5.75 -3.09 -5.46
CA ASN A 32 -4.39 -3.64 -5.38
C ASN A 32 -4.15 -4.97 -6.10
N THR A 33 -5.14 -5.46 -6.84
CA THR A 33 -5.01 -6.58 -7.78
C THR A 33 -4.95 -6.06 -9.21
N LEU A 34 -6.08 -5.57 -9.73
CA LEU A 34 -6.15 -5.00 -11.08
C LEU A 34 -5.71 -3.53 -11.11
N PHE A 35 -6.07 -2.78 -10.06
CA PHE A 35 -5.82 -1.34 -9.96
C PHE A 35 -5.02 -1.02 -8.70
N LYS A 36 -3.97 -0.20 -8.82
CA LYS A 36 -3.08 0.23 -7.73
C LYS A 36 -3.74 1.29 -6.86
N THR A 37 -4.83 0.95 -6.19
CA THR A 37 -5.54 1.89 -5.33
C THR A 37 -4.60 2.46 -4.26
N PRO A 38 -4.49 3.80 -4.12
CA PRO A 38 -3.61 4.39 -3.13
C PRO A 38 -3.92 3.91 -1.71
N LEU A 39 -2.89 3.56 -0.95
CA LEU A 39 -2.99 3.33 0.50
C LEU A 39 -2.79 4.65 1.27
N PRO A 40 -3.22 4.75 2.54
CA PRO A 40 -2.82 5.86 3.39
C PRO A 40 -1.31 5.84 3.62
N ASN A 41 -0.67 7.00 3.47
CA ASN A 41 0.77 7.16 3.46
C ASN A 41 1.37 7.06 4.87
N PRO A 42 2.18 6.02 5.18
CA PRO A 42 2.78 5.82 6.51
C PRO A 42 3.91 6.81 6.79
N SER A 43 4.45 7.49 5.77
CA SER A 43 5.41 8.59 5.93
C SER A 43 4.72 9.93 6.21
N LEU A 44 3.39 10.02 6.06
CA LEU A 44 2.59 11.21 6.35
C LEU A 44 1.77 11.06 7.64
N PHE A 45 1.27 9.86 7.94
CA PHE A 45 0.38 9.60 9.08
C PHE A 45 1.00 8.64 10.10
N TYR A 46 0.69 8.84 11.38
CA TYR A 46 1.03 7.85 12.41
C TYR A 46 0.37 6.49 12.12
N GLY A 47 1.02 5.39 12.48
CA GLY A 47 0.47 4.04 12.26
C GLY A 47 -0.94 3.83 12.84
N LYS A 48 -1.25 4.39 14.02
CA LYS A 48 -2.61 4.37 14.58
C LYS A 48 -3.63 5.15 13.73
N THR A 49 -3.19 6.22 13.07
CA THR A 49 -4.00 7.01 12.14
C THR A 49 -4.22 6.26 10.84
N VAL A 50 -3.20 5.61 10.28
CA VAL A 50 -3.34 4.71 9.12
C VAL A 50 -4.36 3.61 9.43
N ALA A 51 -4.22 2.93 10.57
CA ALA A 51 -5.16 1.88 10.98
C ALA A 51 -6.60 2.40 11.17
N MET A 52 -6.76 3.60 11.75
CA MET A 52 -8.07 4.24 11.88
C MET A 52 -8.70 4.60 10.53
N LEU A 53 -7.89 5.11 9.59
CA LEU A 53 -8.34 5.43 8.24
C LEU A 53 -8.75 4.17 7.48
N GLN A 54 -8.00 3.07 7.59
CA GLN A 54 -8.33 1.81 6.91
C GLN A 54 -9.54 1.09 7.54
N SER A 55 -9.88 1.39 8.79
CA SER A 55 -11.02 0.78 9.48
C SER A 55 -12.37 1.32 9.00
N SER A 56 -13.33 0.41 8.83
CA SER A 56 -14.72 0.75 8.50
C SER A 56 -15.50 1.36 9.68
N SER A 57 -14.97 1.31 10.90
CA SER A 57 -15.63 1.81 12.12
C SER A 57 -14.89 3.00 12.75
N GLY A 58 -13.71 3.36 12.24
CA GLY A 58 -12.90 4.43 12.83
C GLY A 58 -13.48 5.83 12.65
N ILE A 59 -14.05 6.10 11.47
CA ILE A 59 -14.53 7.43 11.06
C ILE A 59 -15.89 7.28 10.36
N HIS A 60 -16.66 8.36 10.37
CA HIS A 60 -17.92 8.43 9.63
C HIS A 60 -17.70 8.12 8.14
N LEU A 61 -18.71 7.53 7.49
CA LEU A 61 -18.69 7.04 6.10
C LEU A 61 -17.86 5.77 5.80
N GLY A 62 -17.14 5.22 6.78
CA GLY A 62 -16.54 3.88 6.70
C GLY A 62 -15.07 3.83 6.28
N GLY A 63 -14.32 4.91 6.50
CA GLY A 63 -12.88 4.96 6.27
C GLY A 63 -12.47 4.97 4.79
N TRP A 64 -11.20 4.64 4.55
CA TRP A 64 -10.47 4.80 3.29
C TRP A 64 -11.10 4.01 2.14
N TRP A 65 -11.50 2.77 2.41
CA TRP A 65 -12.06 1.86 1.41
C TRP A 65 -13.54 2.14 1.12
N ALA A 66 -14.26 2.80 2.02
CA ALA A 66 -15.69 3.06 1.86
C ALA A 66 -16.00 4.48 1.37
N ASP A 67 -15.02 5.39 1.37
CA ASP A 67 -15.16 6.76 0.92
C ASP A 67 -14.63 6.92 -0.52
N PRO A 68 -15.49 7.29 -1.50
CA PRO A 68 -15.06 7.46 -2.89
C PRO A 68 -13.96 8.49 -3.09
N ARG A 69 -13.85 9.50 -2.21
CA ARG A 69 -12.91 10.61 -2.36
C ARG A 69 -11.47 10.14 -2.57
N PHE A 70 -11.04 9.08 -1.87
CA PHE A 70 -9.67 8.58 -1.98
C PHE A 70 -9.40 7.91 -3.33
N LEU A 71 -10.34 7.10 -3.84
CA LEU A 71 -10.19 6.48 -5.16
C LEU A 71 -10.26 7.54 -6.28
N LEU A 72 -11.21 8.48 -6.18
CA LEU A 72 -11.41 9.54 -7.18
C LEU A 72 -10.25 10.54 -7.23
N ALA A 73 -9.47 10.66 -6.16
CA ALA A 73 -8.29 11.52 -6.10
C ALA A 73 -7.02 10.89 -6.65
N THR A 74 -7.07 9.63 -7.11
CA THR A 74 -5.92 8.94 -7.72
C THR A 74 -5.32 9.77 -8.85
N GLY A 75 -3.98 9.80 -8.94
CA GLY A 75 -3.26 10.60 -9.92
C GLY A 75 -3.50 12.10 -9.76
N GLU A 76 -3.92 12.77 -10.83
CA GLU A 76 -4.30 14.18 -10.87
C GLU A 76 -5.82 14.41 -10.72
N GLY A 77 -6.55 13.37 -10.32
CA GLY A 77 -7.99 13.40 -10.10
C GLY A 77 -8.81 12.85 -11.28
N PHE A 78 -10.03 12.42 -10.95
CA PHE A 78 -10.88 11.58 -11.79
C PHE A 78 -11.02 12.01 -13.26
N GLU A 79 -11.38 13.26 -13.55
CA GLU A 79 -11.61 13.67 -14.95
C GLU A 79 -10.36 13.66 -15.82
N LYS A 80 -9.22 14.04 -15.24
CA LYS A 80 -7.94 14.04 -15.95
C LYS A 80 -7.48 12.60 -16.18
N GLU A 81 -7.52 11.79 -15.13
CA GLU A 81 -7.14 10.39 -15.21
C GLU A 81 -8.00 9.60 -16.18
N GLN A 82 -9.31 9.88 -16.23
CA GLN A 82 -10.22 9.17 -17.12
C GLN A 82 -9.82 9.29 -18.59
N ARG A 83 -9.30 10.45 -19.01
CA ARG A 83 -8.84 10.68 -20.40
C ARG A 83 -7.60 9.87 -20.76
N ARG A 84 -6.76 9.55 -19.77
CA ARG A 84 -5.57 8.70 -19.92
C ARG A 84 -5.79 7.28 -19.40
N ALA A 85 -7.04 6.91 -19.12
CA ALA A 85 -7.41 5.64 -18.53
C ALA A 85 -6.54 5.26 -17.31
N TRP A 86 -6.19 6.21 -16.43
CA TRP A 86 -5.33 6.01 -15.26
C TRP A 86 -4.01 5.29 -15.59
N GLU A 87 -3.34 5.68 -16.68
CA GLU A 87 -2.02 5.17 -17.06
C GLU A 87 -1.03 5.19 -15.87
N GLY A 88 -0.30 4.08 -15.69
CA GLY A 88 0.64 3.89 -14.57
C GLY A 88 0.01 3.44 -13.24
N TRP A 89 -1.32 3.39 -13.15
CA TRP A 89 -2.06 2.93 -11.97
C TRP A 89 -2.71 1.55 -12.12
N TRP A 90 -2.53 0.88 -13.24
CA TRP A 90 -2.98 -0.52 -13.40
C TRP A 90 -1.83 -1.48 -13.15
N ASN A 91 -2.15 -2.66 -12.61
CA ASN A 91 -1.24 -3.80 -12.72
C ASN A 91 -1.35 -4.32 -14.15
N GLU A 92 -0.39 -3.96 -15.01
CA GLU A 92 -0.46 -4.29 -16.44
C GLU A 92 -0.37 -5.81 -16.68
N ASN A 93 0.35 -6.56 -15.83
CA ASN A 93 0.40 -8.02 -15.92
C ASN A 93 -1.00 -8.62 -15.73
N VAL A 94 -1.74 -8.17 -14.71
CA VAL A 94 -3.13 -8.64 -14.48
C VAL A 94 -4.08 -8.13 -15.58
N VAL A 95 -3.88 -6.93 -16.09
CA VAL A 95 -4.65 -6.41 -17.24
C VAL A 95 -4.45 -7.28 -18.48
N ASP A 96 -3.23 -7.72 -18.76
CA ASP A 96 -2.93 -8.58 -19.89
C ASP A 96 -3.53 -9.98 -19.70
N LEU A 97 -3.51 -10.52 -18.47
CA LEU A 97 -4.26 -11.75 -18.14
C LEU A 97 -5.77 -11.60 -18.40
N VAL A 98 -6.38 -10.47 -18.08
CA VAL A 98 -7.81 -10.21 -18.39
C VAL A 98 -8.05 -10.23 -19.90
N ARG A 99 -7.14 -9.63 -20.69
CA ARG A 99 -7.27 -9.59 -22.15
C ARG A 99 -7.11 -10.97 -22.76
N LEU A 100 -6.06 -11.70 -22.39
CA LEU A 100 -5.78 -13.07 -22.83
C LEU A 100 -6.94 -13.99 -22.47
N ALA A 101 -7.44 -13.91 -21.23
CA ALA A 101 -8.59 -14.70 -20.83
C ALA A 101 -9.81 -14.42 -21.72
N SER A 102 -10.07 -13.16 -22.08
CA SER A 102 -11.21 -12.81 -22.95
C SER A 102 -11.05 -13.19 -24.42
N GLU A 103 -9.90 -13.68 -24.87
CA GLU A 103 -9.74 -14.30 -26.20
C GLU A 103 -10.36 -15.70 -26.25
N ASP A 104 -10.46 -16.39 -25.11
CA ASP A 104 -11.14 -17.68 -24.99
C ASP A 104 -12.66 -17.47 -24.87
N PRO A 105 -13.45 -17.84 -25.90
CA PRO A 105 -14.90 -17.68 -25.88
C PRO A 105 -15.59 -18.60 -24.87
N SER A 106 -14.89 -19.58 -24.30
CA SER A 106 -15.38 -20.45 -23.23
C SER A 106 -15.08 -19.92 -21.82
N SER A 107 -14.44 -18.76 -21.71
CA SER A 107 -14.12 -18.12 -20.45
C SER A 107 -15.20 -17.13 -19.99
N LEU A 108 -15.47 -17.12 -18.69
CA LEU A 108 -16.30 -16.12 -18.02
C LEU A 108 -15.42 -15.25 -17.13
N ASN A 109 -15.07 -14.07 -17.62
CA ASN A 109 -14.20 -13.11 -16.93
C ASN A 109 -15.02 -12.08 -16.14
N ILE A 110 -14.83 -12.02 -14.83
CA ILE A 110 -15.62 -11.19 -13.90
C ILE A 110 -14.68 -10.30 -13.09
N LEU A 111 -14.98 -8.99 -13.05
CA LEU A 111 -14.41 -8.09 -12.04
C LEU A 111 -15.26 -8.19 -10.77
N LEU A 112 -14.65 -8.55 -9.64
CA LEU A 112 -15.35 -8.76 -8.37
C LEU A 112 -14.69 -7.99 -7.23
N THR A 113 -15.33 -6.92 -6.75
CA THR A 113 -14.77 -6.06 -5.70
C THR A 113 -15.65 -5.98 -4.45
N GLY A 114 -15.00 -5.85 -3.29
CA GLY A 114 -15.65 -5.56 -2.01
C GLY A 114 -16.20 -4.15 -1.87
N ARG A 115 -15.93 -3.24 -2.83
CA ARG A 115 -16.44 -1.87 -2.85
C ARG A 115 -17.98 -1.87 -2.96
N LYS A 116 -18.64 -1.00 -2.19
CA LYS A 116 -20.11 -0.90 -2.17
C LYS A 116 -20.66 -0.37 -3.49
N MET A 117 -21.61 -1.09 -4.09
CA MET A 117 -22.24 -0.72 -5.36
C MET A 117 -22.78 0.70 -5.34
N THR A 118 -23.54 1.06 -4.31
CA THR A 118 -24.20 2.37 -4.17
C THR A 118 -23.24 3.56 -4.16
N LYS A 119 -21.95 3.34 -3.92
CA LYS A 119 -20.93 4.41 -3.86
C LYS A 119 -19.94 4.38 -5.02
N PHE A 120 -19.66 3.21 -5.59
CA PHE A 120 -18.52 3.02 -6.49
C PHE A 120 -18.90 2.53 -7.89
N VAL A 121 -20.18 2.21 -8.17
CA VAL A 121 -20.58 1.68 -9.48
C VAL A 121 -20.21 2.61 -10.62
N ILE A 122 -20.42 3.92 -10.45
CA ILE A 122 -20.13 4.92 -11.48
C ILE A 122 -18.62 5.03 -11.73
N SER A 123 -17.83 5.14 -10.67
CA SER A 123 -16.37 5.33 -10.79
C SER A 123 -15.68 4.09 -11.33
N ILE A 124 -15.96 2.91 -10.79
CA ILE A 124 -15.33 1.65 -11.24
C ILE A 124 -15.74 1.33 -12.68
N THR A 125 -17.02 1.50 -13.04
CA THR A 125 -17.47 1.28 -14.43
C THR A 125 -16.75 2.22 -15.40
N ALA A 126 -16.62 3.50 -15.05
CA ALA A 126 -15.88 4.46 -15.87
C ALA A 126 -14.40 4.08 -16.03
N MET A 127 -13.74 3.64 -14.96
CA MET A 127 -12.34 3.20 -14.98
C MET A 127 -12.13 1.99 -15.89
N VAL A 128 -12.94 0.95 -15.72
CA VAL A 128 -12.92 -0.27 -16.52
C VAL A 128 -13.22 0.03 -18.00
N THR A 129 -14.17 0.93 -18.26
CA THR A 129 -14.54 1.34 -19.63
C THR A 129 -13.43 2.15 -20.30
N ALA A 130 -12.82 3.10 -19.58
CA ALA A 130 -11.72 3.90 -20.11
C ALA A 130 -10.50 3.02 -20.47
N LYS A 131 -10.19 2.02 -19.64
CA LYS A 131 -9.12 1.03 -19.89
C LYS A 131 -9.53 -0.06 -20.90
N LYS A 132 -10.80 -0.06 -21.35
CA LYS A 132 -11.38 -1.00 -22.33
C LYS A 132 -11.24 -2.46 -21.92
N LEU A 133 -11.47 -2.76 -20.64
CA LEU A 133 -11.34 -4.14 -20.14
C LEU A 133 -12.59 -4.98 -20.46
N PRO A 134 -12.43 -6.14 -21.12
CA PRO A 134 -13.51 -6.94 -21.68
C PRO A 134 -14.16 -7.90 -20.65
N PHE A 135 -14.62 -7.37 -19.51
CA PHE A 135 -15.33 -8.19 -18.51
C PHE A 135 -16.75 -8.56 -18.96
N HIS A 136 -17.21 -9.76 -18.61
CA HIS A 136 -18.60 -10.17 -18.78
C HIS A 136 -19.53 -9.57 -17.72
N ALA A 137 -18.99 -9.29 -16.53
CA ALA A 137 -19.71 -8.56 -15.50
C ALA A 137 -18.77 -7.74 -14.62
N ILE A 138 -19.32 -6.64 -14.08
CA ILE A 138 -18.69 -5.84 -13.04
C ILE A 138 -19.53 -5.99 -11.78
N VAL A 139 -18.99 -6.72 -10.81
CA VAL A 139 -19.69 -7.11 -9.59
C VAL A 139 -19.13 -6.33 -8.40
N LEU A 140 -19.97 -5.45 -7.84
CA LEU A 140 -19.69 -4.70 -6.62
C LEU A 140 -20.57 -5.25 -5.48
N ARG A 141 -20.11 -5.06 -4.24
CA ARG A 141 -20.83 -5.51 -3.04
C ARG A 141 -22.21 -4.85 -2.94
N LYS A 142 -23.25 -5.68 -2.91
CA LYS A 142 -24.66 -5.32 -2.68
C LYS A 142 -25.08 -5.76 -1.26
N GLY A 143 -26.02 -5.04 -0.67
CA GLY A 143 -26.64 -5.42 0.61
C GLY A 143 -25.72 -5.43 1.84
N ASP A 144 -26.15 -6.17 2.86
CA ASP A 144 -25.56 -6.24 4.20
C ASP A 144 -24.79 -7.54 4.45
N ALA A 145 -24.25 -8.18 3.39
CA ALA A 145 -23.40 -9.37 3.54
C ALA A 145 -22.38 -9.17 4.68
N GLU A 146 -22.23 -10.16 5.55
CA GLU A 146 -21.54 -10.01 6.85
C GLU A 146 -20.14 -9.37 6.69
N ASN A 147 -19.39 -9.85 5.71
CA ASN A 147 -18.08 -9.33 5.35
C ASN A 147 -17.80 -9.51 3.85
N THR A 148 -16.70 -8.92 3.38
CA THR A 148 -16.31 -8.96 1.96
C THR A 148 -16.04 -10.38 1.46
N LEU A 149 -15.41 -11.23 2.28
CA LEU A 149 -15.08 -12.60 1.91
C LEU A 149 -16.36 -13.43 1.68
N ALA A 150 -17.32 -13.35 2.61
CA ALA A 150 -18.61 -14.04 2.51
C ALA A 150 -19.37 -13.63 1.25
N PHE A 151 -19.42 -12.33 0.95
CA PHE A 151 -20.03 -11.80 -0.28
C PHE A 151 -19.37 -12.39 -1.54
N LYS A 152 -18.03 -12.38 -1.63
CA LYS A 152 -17.33 -12.91 -2.80
C LYS A 152 -17.55 -14.42 -2.97
N ILE A 153 -17.58 -15.17 -1.86
CA ILE A 153 -17.88 -16.61 -1.87
C ILE A 153 -19.30 -16.86 -2.36
N GLU A 154 -20.30 -16.08 -1.93
CA GLU A 154 -21.69 -16.20 -2.38
C GLU A 154 -21.79 -16.02 -3.91
N VAL A 155 -21.14 -14.98 -4.46
CA VAL A 155 -21.09 -14.75 -5.91
C VAL A 155 -20.46 -15.95 -6.63
N MET A 156 -19.31 -16.45 -6.16
CA MET A 156 -18.63 -17.59 -6.79
C MET A 156 -19.44 -18.88 -6.72
N LYS A 157 -20.13 -19.11 -5.60
CA LYS A 157 -21.03 -20.25 -5.43
C LYS A 157 -22.16 -20.20 -6.44
N ASP A 158 -22.84 -19.06 -6.55
CA ASP A 158 -23.93 -18.86 -7.52
C ASP A 158 -23.47 -19.08 -8.96
N LEU A 159 -22.28 -18.57 -9.31
CA LEU A 159 -21.68 -18.76 -10.63
C LEU A 159 -21.37 -20.25 -10.91
N LEU A 160 -20.74 -20.94 -9.97
CA LEU A 160 -20.36 -22.36 -10.14
C LEU A 160 -21.57 -23.30 -10.15
N THR A 161 -22.65 -22.96 -9.45
CA THR A 161 -23.92 -23.68 -9.48
C THR A 161 -24.60 -23.51 -10.83
N TYR A 162 -24.68 -22.27 -11.34
CA TYR A 162 -25.36 -21.98 -12.61
C TYR A 162 -24.57 -22.45 -13.84
N TYR A 163 -23.27 -22.14 -13.92
CA TYR A 163 -22.38 -22.61 -14.97
C TYR A 163 -21.85 -24.01 -14.63
N SER A 164 -22.77 -24.97 -14.60
CA SER A 164 -22.51 -26.37 -14.23
C SER A 164 -21.55 -27.09 -15.18
N GLY A 165 -21.27 -26.54 -16.37
CA GLY A 165 -20.22 -27.02 -17.29
C GLY A 165 -18.78 -26.56 -16.96
N CYS A 166 -18.62 -25.59 -16.05
CA CYS A 166 -17.31 -25.02 -15.71
C CYS A 166 -16.33 -26.05 -15.12
N GLN A 167 -15.18 -26.23 -15.73
CA GLN A 167 -14.14 -27.17 -15.32
C GLN A 167 -13.07 -26.52 -14.46
N GLU A 168 -12.85 -25.21 -14.61
CA GLU A 168 -11.77 -24.49 -13.95
C GLU A 168 -12.23 -23.12 -13.44
N ILE A 169 -11.79 -22.74 -12.23
CA ILE A 169 -11.96 -21.38 -11.70
C ILE A 169 -10.65 -20.80 -11.16
N THR A 170 -10.28 -19.62 -11.62
CA THR A 170 -9.08 -18.91 -11.15
C THR A 170 -9.47 -17.59 -10.50
N VAL A 171 -8.94 -17.32 -9.31
CA VAL A 171 -9.19 -16.09 -8.55
C VAL A 171 -7.89 -15.32 -8.33
N TYR A 172 -7.87 -14.06 -8.73
CA TYR A 172 -6.76 -13.12 -8.52
C TYR A 172 -7.15 -12.15 -7.40
N ASP A 173 -6.39 -12.11 -6.30
CA ASP A 173 -6.66 -11.25 -5.13
C ASP A 173 -5.34 -10.84 -4.45
N ASP A 174 -5.30 -9.63 -3.89
CA ASP A 174 -4.12 -9.06 -3.22
C ASP A 174 -4.02 -9.45 -1.75
N ARG A 175 -5.11 -9.94 -1.14
CA ARG A 175 -5.19 -10.16 0.31
C ARG A 175 -5.01 -11.64 0.65
N PRO A 176 -3.89 -12.02 1.31
CA PRO A 176 -3.66 -13.41 1.71
C PRO A 176 -4.78 -14.00 2.59
N SER A 177 -5.41 -13.17 3.43
CA SER A 177 -6.53 -13.60 4.27
C SER A 177 -7.78 -13.96 3.46
N GLN A 178 -8.06 -13.27 2.35
CA GLN A 178 -9.16 -13.62 1.45
C GLN A 178 -8.79 -14.81 0.58
N ALA A 179 -7.58 -14.82 0.01
CA ALA A 179 -7.06 -15.94 -0.78
C ALA A 179 -7.16 -17.27 -0.02
N ASN A 180 -6.74 -17.30 1.24
CA ASN A 180 -6.88 -18.47 2.12
C ASN A 180 -8.34 -18.86 2.39
N GLY A 181 -9.24 -17.88 2.46
CA GLY A 181 -10.69 -18.11 2.55
C GLY A 181 -11.24 -18.77 1.29
N PHE A 182 -10.84 -18.32 0.10
CA PHE A 182 -11.24 -18.90 -1.18
C PHE A 182 -10.74 -20.33 -1.35
N ARG A 183 -9.46 -20.59 -1.04
CA ARG A 183 -8.88 -21.95 -1.08
C ARG A 183 -9.66 -22.92 -0.19
N ARG A 184 -10.04 -22.48 1.01
CA ARG A 184 -10.88 -23.29 1.92
C ARG A 184 -12.26 -23.56 1.34
N PHE A 185 -12.91 -22.53 0.79
CA PHE A 185 -14.20 -22.67 0.13
C PHE A 185 -14.15 -23.65 -1.04
N PHE A 186 -13.20 -23.49 -1.96
CA PHE A 186 -13.10 -24.37 -3.13
C PHE A 186 -12.78 -25.81 -2.76
N LYS A 187 -11.91 -26.04 -1.78
CA LYS A 187 -11.65 -27.38 -1.26
C LYS A 187 -12.94 -28.04 -0.75
N GLN A 188 -13.75 -27.31 0.01
CA GLN A 188 -15.03 -27.80 0.51
C GLN A 188 -16.03 -28.04 -0.63
N PHE A 189 -16.17 -27.08 -1.54
CA PHE A 189 -17.09 -27.15 -2.67
C PHE A 189 -16.74 -28.32 -3.62
N GLN A 190 -15.45 -28.57 -3.85
CA GLN A 190 -14.98 -29.72 -4.61
C GLN A 190 -15.45 -31.02 -3.96
N THR A 191 -15.22 -31.20 -2.65
CA THR A 191 -15.60 -32.42 -1.92
C THR A 191 -17.10 -32.65 -1.81
N GLU A 192 -17.91 -31.58 -1.74
CA GLU A 192 -19.35 -31.69 -1.49
C GLU A 192 -20.18 -31.68 -2.78
N HIS A 193 -19.68 -31.08 -3.86
CA HIS A 193 -20.49 -30.78 -5.05
C HIS A 193 -19.82 -31.11 -6.39
N ARG A 194 -18.51 -30.88 -6.55
CA ARG A 194 -17.83 -30.98 -7.86
C ARG A 194 -16.41 -31.51 -7.75
N ASN A 195 -16.24 -32.82 -7.55
CA ASN A 195 -14.93 -33.44 -7.34
C ASN A 195 -13.89 -33.14 -8.44
N SER A 196 -14.34 -32.95 -9.70
CA SER A 196 -13.46 -32.69 -10.85
C SER A 196 -13.19 -31.20 -11.11
N LEU A 197 -13.72 -30.28 -10.31
CA LEU A 197 -13.47 -28.85 -10.49
C LEU A 197 -12.00 -28.54 -10.16
N LEU A 198 -11.28 -27.96 -11.11
CA LEU A 198 -9.97 -27.37 -10.89
C LEU A 198 -10.15 -25.95 -10.36
N TYR A 199 -9.34 -25.56 -9.39
CA TYR A 199 -9.32 -24.19 -8.90
C TYR A 199 -7.90 -23.72 -8.63
N ASP A 200 -7.68 -22.43 -8.89
CA ASP A 200 -6.46 -21.75 -8.50
C ASP A 200 -6.79 -20.39 -7.85
N VAL A 201 -5.92 -19.99 -6.92
CA VAL A 201 -6.01 -18.70 -6.25
C VAL A 201 -4.62 -18.07 -6.31
N VAL A 202 -4.50 -17.06 -7.17
CA VAL A 202 -3.26 -16.36 -7.46
C VAL A 202 -3.14 -15.16 -6.52
N ASP A 203 -2.11 -15.16 -5.69
CA ASP A 203 -1.79 -14.04 -4.81
C ASP A 203 -1.12 -12.93 -5.64
N CYS A 204 -1.82 -11.81 -5.84
CA CYS A 204 -1.30 -10.69 -6.61
C CYS A 204 -0.50 -9.75 -5.70
N LEU A 205 0.82 -9.73 -5.85
CA LEU A 205 1.70 -8.79 -5.15
C LEU A 205 2.01 -7.61 -6.07
N GLU A 206 1.75 -6.40 -5.61
CA GLU A 206 1.98 -5.19 -6.38
C GLU A 206 2.59 -4.09 -5.51
N GLU A 207 3.35 -3.17 -6.12
CA GLU A 207 3.92 -2.04 -5.42
C GLU A 207 2.83 -1.16 -4.81
N THR A 208 3.00 -0.82 -3.53
CA THR A 208 2.14 0.14 -2.87
C THR A 208 2.33 1.53 -3.49
N ARG A 209 1.20 2.18 -3.81
CA ARG A 209 1.16 3.59 -4.23
C ARG A 209 0.48 4.43 -3.16
N TYR A 210 0.84 5.71 -3.13
CA TYR A 210 0.29 6.72 -2.22
C TYR A 210 -0.20 7.93 -3.02
N LEU A 211 -1.08 8.74 -2.44
CA LEU A 211 -1.47 10.00 -3.04
C LEU A 211 -0.36 11.05 -2.84
N ASP A 212 -0.46 12.16 -3.58
CA ASP A 212 0.36 13.34 -3.28
C ASP A 212 0.16 13.73 -1.79
N PRO A 213 1.23 13.92 -0.99
CA PRO A 213 1.09 14.13 0.45
C PRO A 213 0.24 15.35 0.85
N LEU A 214 0.21 16.41 0.02
CA LEU A 214 -0.60 17.60 0.30
C LEU A 214 -2.07 17.32 0.01
N LEU A 215 -2.35 16.71 -1.14
CA LEU A 215 -3.70 16.26 -1.50
C LEU A 215 -4.25 15.27 -0.47
N GLU A 216 -3.44 14.29 -0.08
CA GLU A 216 -3.83 13.25 0.88
C GLU A 216 -4.21 13.84 2.24
N ARG A 217 -3.40 14.77 2.75
CA ARG A 217 -3.71 15.51 3.98
C ARG A 217 -5.03 16.26 3.85
N ASP A 218 -5.25 16.96 2.75
CA ASP A 218 -6.45 17.78 2.54
C ASP A 218 -7.71 16.92 2.42
N LEU A 219 -7.61 15.74 1.80
CA LEU A 219 -8.70 14.74 1.78
C LEU A 219 -9.04 14.24 3.19
N VAL A 220 -8.03 13.90 3.99
CA VAL A 220 -8.24 13.46 5.38
C VAL A 220 -8.89 14.57 6.21
N ILE A 221 -8.49 15.83 6.03
CA ILE A 221 -9.16 16.97 6.68
C ILE A 221 -10.65 17.00 6.30
N GLY A 222 -10.99 16.92 5.02
CA GLY A 222 -12.39 16.89 4.56
C GLY A 222 -13.18 15.68 5.07
N VAL A 223 -12.53 14.54 5.29
CA VAL A 223 -13.15 13.34 5.90
C VAL A 223 -13.48 13.59 7.37
N LEU A 224 -12.57 14.23 8.11
CA LEU A 224 -12.81 14.60 9.51
C LEU A 224 -13.89 15.68 9.65
N GLU A 225 -13.96 16.64 8.73
CA GLU A 225 -15.03 17.64 8.71
C GLU A 225 -16.40 16.99 8.56
N ALA A 226 -16.57 16.08 7.59
CA ALA A 226 -17.81 15.32 7.40
C ALA A 226 -18.15 14.46 8.61
N HIS A 227 -17.16 13.83 9.24
CA HIS A 227 -17.36 13.09 10.48
C HIS A 227 -17.82 13.98 11.63
N ASN A 228 -17.17 15.13 11.82
CA ASN A 228 -17.51 16.07 12.89
C ASN A 228 -18.89 16.70 12.68
N GLU A 229 -19.30 16.93 11.44
CA GLU A 229 -20.66 17.34 11.11
C GLU A 229 -21.69 16.27 11.52
N ALA A 230 -21.42 15.00 11.21
CA ALA A 230 -22.28 13.88 11.63
C ALA A 230 -22.36 13.72 13.15
N VAL A 231 -21.25 13.96 13.88
CA VAL A 231 -21.24 14.03 15.35
C VAL A 231 -22.20 15.12 15.84
N GLN A 232 -22.11 16.33 15.28
CA GLN A 232 -22.94 17.47 15.68
C GLN A 232 -24.43 17.22 15.41
N LYS A 233 -24.74 16.64 14.25
CA LYS A 233 -26.11 16.28 13.85
C LYS A 233 -26.65 15.02 14.54
N ARG A 234 -25.82 14.32 15.34
CA ARG A 234 -26.14 13.05 16.01
C ARG A 234 -26.56 11.94 15.02
N TYR A 235 -25.92 11.90 13.85
CA TYR A 235 -26.12 10.89 12.81
C TYR A 235 -24.92 9.95 12.66
N LEU A 236 -24.10 9.84 13.71
CA LEU A 236 -23.09 8.80 13.74
C LEU A 236 -23.76 7.43 13.72
N SER A 237 -23.21 6.55 12.89
CA SER A 237 -23.51 5.13 12.94
C SER A 237 -23.18 4.57 14.32
N SER A 238 -23.98 3.63 14.83
CA SER A 238 -23.77 2.96 16.12
C SER A 238 -22.41 2.28 16.25
N TYR A 239 -21.79 1.92 15.12
CA TYR A 239 -20.48 1.30 15.05
C TYR A 239 -19.32 2.31 15.19
N VAL A 240 -19.59 3.62 15.16
CA VAL A 240 -18.57 4.68 15.29
C VAL A 240 -18.71 5.33 16.66
N SER A 241 -17.80 5.01 17.57
CA SER A 241 -17.79 5.51 18.96
C SER A 241 -17.00 6.80 19.16
N ASN A 242 -16.27 7.25 18.14
CA ASN A 242 -15.45 8.46 18.25
C ASN A 242 -16.33 9.72 18.26
N GLY A 243 -16.06 10.60 19.23
CA GLY A 243 -16.61 11.97 19.27
C GLY A 243 -15.94 12.88 18.23
N THR A 244 -15.99 14.19 18.42
CA THR A 244 -15.31 15.13 17.51
C THR A 244 -13.81 14.80 17.42
N LEU A 245 -13.28 14.69 16.19
CA LEU A 245 -11.89 14.38 15.88
C LEU A 245 -11.17 15.60 15.28
N ASN A 246 -9.85 15.68 15.41
CA ASN A 246 -9.02 16.62 14.67
C ASN A 246 -7.79 15.91 14.07
N LEU A 247 -7.17 16.55 13.09
CA LEU A 247 -5.88 16.15 12.54
C LEU A 247 -4.79 17.02 13.14
N LYS A 248 -3.90 16.43 13.92
CA LYS A 248 -2.81 17.15 14.59
C LYS A 248 -1.48 16.87 13.92
N ARG A 249 -0.73 17.94 13.64
CA ARG A 249 0.69 17.87 13.24
C ARG A 249 1.54 17.55 14.47
N VAL A 250 2.32 16.48 14.45
CA VAL A 250 3.11 16.02 15.60
C VAL A 250 4.54 15.73 15.17
N PHE A 251 5.51 16.31 15.89
CA PHE A 251 6.92 15.98 15.74
C PHE A 251 7.14 14.48 15.92
N PHE A 252 7.76 13.84 14.94
CA PHE A 252 8.02 12.40 14.98
C PHE A 252 9.46 12.10 15.36
N ASN A 253 10.42 12.69 14.62
CA ASN A 253 11.84 12.60 14.94
C ASN A 253 12.63 13.76 14.28
N LEU A 254 13.86 13.90 14.73
CA LEU A 254 14.93 14.59 14.02
C LEU A 254 15.91 13.51 13.55
N SER A 255 16.37 13.57 12.30
CA SER A 255 17.27 12.58 11.72
C SER A 255 18.27 13.19 10.76
N TYR A 256 19.42 12.53 10.59
CA TYR A 256 20.29 12.72 9.44
C TYR A 256 19.70 11.93 8.28
N LYS A 257 19.02 12.62 7.35
CA LYS A 257 18.49 11.99 6.14
C LYS A 257 19.64 11.71 5.19
N VAL A 258 19.80 10.46 4.78
CA VAL A 258 20.82 10.05 3.81
C VAL A 258 20.48 10.63 2.43
N ASP A 259 21.50 11.10 1.72
CA ASP A 259 21.35 11.56 0.34
C ASP A 259 20.90 10.40 -0.57
N PRO A 260 19.87 10.56 -1.41
CA PRO A 260 19.36 9.49 -2.26
C PRO A 260 20.42 8.85 -3.17
N HIS A 261 21.43 9.60 -3.61
CA HIS A 261 22.53 9.05 -4.39
C HIS A 261 23.40 8.09 -3.56
N CYS A 262 23.67 8.44 -2.30
CA CYS A 262 24.34 7.56 -1.35
C CYS A 262 23.50 6.31 -1.08
N THR A 263 22.18 6.46 -0.88
CA THR A 263 21.27 5.31 -0.70
C THR A 263 21.37 4.34 -1.87
N LYS A 264 21.28 4.84 -3.12
CA LYS A 264 21.39 4.01 -4.32
C LYS A 264 22.73 3.27 -4.37
N LYS A 265 23.84 3.99 -4.20
CA LYS A 265 25.19 3.40 -4.24
C LYS A 265 25.43 2.39 -3.11
N LEU A 266 24.90 2.64 -1.90
CA LEU A 266 24.95 1.70 -0.79
C LEU A 266 24.26 0.40 -1.14
N LEU A 267 23.06 0.49 -1.72
CA LEU A 267 22.30 -0.68 -2.14
C LEU A 267 23.04 -1.46 -3.24
N GLU A 268 23.56 -0.78 -4.26
CA GLU A 268 24.35 -1.42 -5.33
C GLU A 268 25.55 -2.21 -4.79
N ILE A 269 26.28 -1.66 -3.81
CA ILE A 269 27.45 -2.33 -3.21
C ILE A 269 27.00 -3.48 -2.30
N LEU A 270 25.96 -3.27 -1.50
CA LEU A 270 25.59 -4.19 -0.42
C LEU A 270 24.67 -5.30 -0.86
N VAL A 271 23.90 -5.17 -1.95
CA VAL A 271 23.01 -6.24 -2.44
C VAL A 271 23.82 -7.50 -2.75
N THR A 272 24.98 -7.38 -3.38
CA THR A 272 25.87 -8.54 -3.65
C THR A 272 26.46 -9.14 -2.37
N HIS A 273 26.72 -8.33 -1.35
CA HIS A 273 27.23 -8.81 -0.05
C HIS A 273 26.13 -9.51 0.77
N ILE A 274 24.94 -8.90 0.83
CA ILE A 274 23.73 -9.46 1.41
C ILE A 274 23.43 -10.84 0.79
N ALA A 275 23.53 -10.93 -0.54
CA ALA A 275 23.33 -12.18 -1.27
C ALA A 275 24.33 -13.29 -0.90
N LYS A 276 25.59 -12.96 -0.62
CA LYS A 276 26.61 -13.97 -0.24
C LYS A 276 26.42 -14.52 1.16
N GLU A 277 26.00 -13.67 2.11
CA GLU A 277 25.83 -14.03 3.52
C GLU A 277 24.50 -14.75 3.82
N ASP A 278 23.55 -14.69 2.89
CA ASP A 278 22.28 -15.40 2.96
C ASP A 278 22.25 -16.55 1.96
N LYS A 279 22.18 -17.79 2.45
CA LYS A 279 22.17 -19.01 1.60
C LYS A 279 21.04 -19.01 0.59
N VAL A 280 19.87 -18.46 0.92
CA VAL A 280 18.70 -18.42 0.04
C VAL A 280 18.89 -17.37 -1.06
N ALA A 281 19.46 -16.21 -0.73
CA ALA A 281 19.79 -15.21 -1.73
C ALA A 281 20.96 -15.64 -2.63
N ALA A 282 21.92 -16.40 -2.11
CA ALA A 282 23.03 -16.96 -2.88
C ALA A 282 22.56 -17.94 -3.97
N GLU A 283 21.55 -18.78 -3.66
CA GLU A 283 20.94 -19.71 -4.64
C GLU A 283 20.22 -18.96 -5.77
N VAL A 284 19.57 -17.84 -5.47
CA VAL A 284 18.89 -16.99 -6.47
C VAL A 284 19.90 -16.23 -7.36
N VAL A 285 20.99 -15.74 -6.79
CA VAL A 285 22.08 -15.13 -7.58
C VAL A 285 22.76 -16.15 -8.46
N ALA A 286 22.99 -17.37 -7.96
CA ALA A 286 23.54 -18.45 -8.77
C ALA A 286 22.62 -18.84 -9.94
N ALA A 287 21.30 -18.90 -9.70
CA ALA A 287 20.30 -19.19 -10.73
C ALA A 287 20.18 -18.10 -11.81
N THR A 288 20.63 -16.88 -11.53
CA THR A 288 20.62 -15.76 -12.49
C THR A 288 21.95 -15.59 -13.23
N SER A 289 23.01 -16.31 -12.85
CA SER A 289 24.37 -16.14 -13.38
C SER A 289 24.93 -17.28 -14.25
N GLU A 290 24.17 -18.33 -14.57
CA GLU A 290 24.64 -19.37 -15.51
C GLU A 290 23.59 -19.77 -16.56
N GLU A 291 24.08 -19.96 -17.78
CA GLU A 291 23.39 -20.50 -18.96
C GLU A 291 22.64 -21.80 -18.64
N SER A 292 21.33 -21.71 -18.42
CA SER A 292 20.43 -22.83 -18.64
C SER A 292 19.26 -22.37 -19.50
N ALA A 293 19.59 -22.13 -20.77
CA ALA A 293 18.61 -22.29 -21.83
C ALA A 293 18.18 -23.78 -21.84
N GLU A 294 16.87 -23.99 -21.93
CA GLU A 294 16.16 -25.27 -22.03
C GLU A 294 15.70 -25.92 -20.71
N SER A 295 14.63 -25.39 -20.10
CA SER A 295 13.37 -26.16 -19.96
C SER A 295 12.21 -25.29 -19.44
N SER A 296 11.06 -25.43 -20.12
CA SER A 296 9.67 -25.18 -19.75
C SER A 296 9.31 -24.43 -18.45
N GLY A 297 8.60 -23.31 -18.60
CA GLY A 297 7.77 -22.67 -17.57
C GLY A 297 8.16 -21.22 -17.33
N GLU A 298 7.42 -20.29 -17.92
CA GLU A 298 7.62 -18.84 -17.80
C GLU A 298 7.32 -18.35 -16.39
N ASP A 299 8.35 -18.24 -15.56
CA ASP A 299 8.41 -17.30 -14.43
C ASP A 299 9.79 -16.63 -14.50
N GLU A 300 9.85 -15.29 -14.60
CA GLU A 300 11.12 -14.57 -14.46
C GLU A 300 11.77 -14.95 -13.12
N PRO A 301 13.08 -15.27 -13.07
CA PRO A 301 13.72 -15.60 -11.81
C PRO A 301 13.60 -14.41 -10.86
N ALA A 302 13.10 -14.68 -9.65
CA ALA A 302 12.92 -13.67 -8.61
C ALA A 302 14.23 -12.88 -8.40
N LYS A 303 14.16 -11.55 -8.33
CA LYS A 303 15.36 -10.72 -8.12
C LYS A 303 15.71 -10.73 -6.64
N VAL A 304 17.00 -10.62 -6.32
CA VAL A 304 17.47 -10.49 -4.91
C VAL A 304 16.75 -9.35 -4.17
N GLU A 305 16.40 -8.31 -4.92
CA GLU A 305 15.67 -7.12 -4.46
C GLU A 305 14.30 -7.46 -3.87
N ASP A 306 13.67 -8.55 -4.31
CA ASP A 306 12.34 -8.97 -3.88
C ASP A 306 12.35 -9.64 -2.48
N TYR A 307 13.51 -10.11 -2.03
CA TYR A 307 13.66 -10.86 -0.77
C TYR A 307 13.81 -9.97 0.48
N PHE A 308 14.10 -8.67 0.30
CA PHE A 308 14.44 -7.78 1.40
C PHE A 308 13.51 -6.57 1.52
N ASN A 309 13.51 -5.97 2.71
CA ASN A 309 13.01 -4.64 2.97
C ASN A 309 14.20 -3.72 3.19
N TYR A 310 14.36 -2.68 2.38
CA TYR A 310 15.50 -1.75 2.46
C TYR A 310 15.16 -0.50 3.29
N HIS A 311 16.11 -0.07 4.13
CA HIS A 311 15.92 0.99 5.15
C HIS A 311 17.01 2.08 5.11
N CYS A 312 17.80 2.15 4.03
CA CYS A 312 19.00 3.00 3.85
C CYS A 312 18.72 4.52 3.79
N ASP A 313 17.91 5.07 4.67
CA ASP A 313 17.23 6.35 4.43
C ASP A 313 17.53 7.41 5.49
N SER A 314 17.78 7.03 6.74
CA SER A 314 17.95 7.98 7.84
C SER A 314 18.66 7.39 9.06
N MET A 315 19.37 8.26 9.79
CA MET A 315 19.93 7.95 11.12
C MET A 315 19.27 8.84 12.15
N ILE A 316 18.67 8.26 13.19
CA ILE A 316 17.87 9.01 14.16
C ILE A 316 18.78 9.81 15.11
N ILE A 317 18.56 11.13 15.14
CA ILE A 317 19.20 12.07 16.07
C ILE A 317 18.46 12.01 17.41
N THR A 318 17.16 12.28 17.38
CA THR A 318 16.29 12.21 18.57
C THR A 318 14.83 12.00 18.16
N ARG A 319 14.05 11.34 19.03
CA ARG A 319 12.58 11.24 18.92
C ARG A 319 11.85 12.29 19.75
N ARG A 320 12.58 13.18 20.42
CA ARG A 320 12.02 14.24 21.25
C ARG A 320 12.24 15.59 20.56
N ASP A 321 11.25 16.45 20.69
CA ASP A 321 11.32 17.83 20.19
C ASP A 321 12.16 18.67 21.17
N GLU A 322 13.48 18.63 20.99
CA GLU A 322 14.47 19.25 21.87
C GLU A 322 15.25 20.33 21.11
N LYS A 323 14.95 21.60 21.38
CA LYS A 323 15.58 22.75 20.70
C LYS A 323 17.11 22.76 20.83
N LEU A 324 17.64 22.40 22.00
CA LEU A 324 19.09 22.35 22.24
C LEU A 324 19.77 21.30 21.34
N VAL A 325 19.12 20.15 21.11
CA VAL A 325 19.65 19.13 20.20
C VAL A 325 19.66 19.65 18.76
N LEU A 326 18.59 20.35 18.35
CA LEU A 326 18.52 20.95 17.02
C LEU A 326 19.61 22.00 16.81
N GLU A 327 19.87 22.86 17.80
CA GLU A 327 20.95 23.85 17.77
C GLU A 327 22.33 23.19 17.72
N GLN A 328 22.55 22.13 18.50
CA GLN A 328 23.80 21.37 18.51
C GLN A 328 24.13 20.81 17.12
N VAL A 329 23.14 20.24 16.41
CA VAL A 329 23.33 19.72 15.04
C VAL A 329 23.23 20.80 13.96
N GLN A 330 23.30 22.09 14.33
CA GLN A 330 23.26 23.26 13.46
C GLN A 330 21.97 23.46 12.66
N GLY A 331 20.86 22.87 13.11
CA GLY A 331 19.53 23.09 12.55
C GLY A 331 19.19 22.26 11.31
N VAL A 332 17.92 22.33 10.91
CA VAL A 332 17.40 21.63 9.72
C VAL A 332 18.10 22.16 8.47
N GLY A 333 18.51 21.25 7.60
CA GLY A 333 19.22 21.58 6.35
C GLY A 333 20.74 21.54 6.48
N HIS A 334 21.30 21.47 7.69
CA HIS A 334 22.73 21.26 7.89
C HIS A 334 23.16 19.92 7.27
N ARG A 335 24.37 19.87 6.73
CA ARG A 335 24.89 18.70 6.01
C ARG A 335 26.12 18.14 6.70
N ASP A 336 26.14 16.83 6.85
CA ASP A 336 27.25 16.09 7.43
C ASP A 336 27.71 14.97 6.51
N THR A 337 28.98 14.62 6.65
CA THR A 337 29.64 13.54 5.90
C THR A 337 30.10 12.46 6.87
N TRP A 338 29.85 11.22 6.50
CA TRP A 338 30.09 10.05 7.34
C TRP A 338 30.96 9.04 6.60
N LYS A 339 31.86 8.38 7.35
CA LYS A 339 32.67 7.25 6.88
C LYS A 339 32.12 5.94 7.43
N VAL A 340 32.21 4.90 6.62
CA VAL A 340 31.82 3.53 7.02
C VAL A 340 32.95 2.92 7.83
N LEU A 341 32.60 2.32 8.97
CA LEU A 341 33.55 1.67 9.87
C LEU A 341 33.45 0.15 9.79
N GLN A 342 32.23 -0.37 9.93
CA GLN A 342 31.98 -1.81 10.07
C GLN A 342 30.66 -2.17 9.40
N ILE A 343 30.56 -3.44 9.02
CA ILE A 343 29.33 -4.07 8.53
C ILE A 343 28.84 -5.00 9.63
N GLY A 344 27.54 -5.02 9.87
CA GLY A 344 26.89 -5.85 10.88
C GLY A 344 25.79 -6.69 10.26
N TYR A 345 25.69 -7.94 10.69
CA TYR A 345 24.72 -8.89 10.16
C TYR A 345 24.21 -9.84 11.25
N VAL A 346 22.93 -10.21 11.15
CA VAL A 346 22.29 -11.25 11.97
C VAL A 346 21.61 -12.27 11.06
N ALA A 347 22.21 -13.45 10.89
CA ALA A 347 21.60 -14.72 10.48
C ALA A 347 20.40 -14.64 9.49
N GLY A 348 20.60 -13.99 8.34
CA GLY A 348 19.68 -13.88 7.21
C GLY A 348 18.56 -12.85 7.42
N LYS A 349 18.66 -12.03 8.47
CA LYS A 349 17.54 -11.22 8.95
C LYS A 349 17.78 -9.73 8.89
N VAL A 350 18.98 -9.28 9.23
CA VAL A 350 19.27 -7.84 9.35
C VAL A 350 20.69 -7.53 8.91
N TRP A 351 20.83 -6.45 8.15
CA TRP A 351 22.11 -5.88 7.74
C TRP A 351 22.17 -4.40 8.11
N ALA A 352 23.28 -3.96 8.69
CA ALA A 352 23.50 -2.57 9.10
C ALA A 352 24.95 -2.14 8.93
N LEU A 353 25.19 -0.84 8.87
CA LEU A 353 26.52 -0.24 8.89
C LEU A 353 26.75 0.53 10.19
N ARG A 354 27.96 0.47 10.72
CA ARG A 354 28.44 1.45 11.71
C ARG A 354 29.19 2.55 11.00
N LEU A 355 28.82 3.78 11.36
CA LEU A 355 29.32 4.99 10.75
C LEU A 355 29.96 5.88 11.83
N ALA A 356 30.92 6.69 11.40
CA ALA A 356 31.41 7.80 12.19
C ALA A 356 31.39 9.08 11.36
N PRO A 357 31.24 10.25 12.01
CA PRO A 357 31.48 11.53 11.37
C PRO A 357 32.88 11.58 10.77
N ASP A 358 33.01 12.14 9.56
CA ASP A 358 34.27 12.15 8.81
C ASP A 358 35.25 13.22 9.34
N THR A 359 34.74 14.27 10.00
CA THR A 359 35.54 15.37 10.56
C THR A 359 35.40 15.45 12.08
N LEU A 360 36.42 16.00 12.75
CA LEU A 360 36.39 16.23 14.21
C LEU A 360 35.30 17.22 14.62
N GLU A 361 35.04 18.24 13.79
CA GLU A 361 33.96 19.19 14.01
C GLU A 361 32.59 18.50 13.96
N ALA A 362 32.39 17.58 13.01
CA ALA A 362 31.16 16.80 12.90
C ALA A 362 31.04 15.84 14.08
N ALA A 363 32.14 15.22 14.52
CA ALA A 363 32.16 14.38 15.71
C ALA A 363 31.79 15.13 16.99
N ALA A 364 32.24 16.38 17.16
CA ALA A 364 31.95 17.19 18.34
C ALA A 364 30.47 17.57 18.47
N ARG A 365 29.75 17.68 17.35
CA ARG A 365 28.30 18.02 17.32
C ARG A 365 27.39 16.81 17.13
N CYS A 366 27.93 15.65 16.80
CA CYS A 366 27.17 14.46 16.45
C CYS A 366 26.29 13.99 17.62
N VAL A 367 24.98 14.06 17.42
CA VAL A 367 23.98 13.44 18.31
C VAL A 367 23.26 12.34 17.54
N THR A 368 23.24 11.13 18.10
CA THR A 368 22.45 10.00 17.60
C THR A 368 21.91 9.18 18.77
N GLU A 369 20.81 8.44 18.57
CA GLU A 369 20.26 7.57 19.63
C GLU A 369 21.24 6.46 20.06
N LYS A 370 22.18 6.10 19.19
CA LYS A 370 23.18 5.05 19.40
C LYS A 370 24.55 5.48 18.88
N MET A 371 25.59 5.17 19.64
CA MET A 371 27.00 5.40 19.28
C MET A 371 27.79 4.07 19.40
N PRO A 372 28.60 3.67 18.40
CA PRO A 372 28.74 4.28 17.07
C PRO A 372 27.41 4.37 16.32
N THR A 373 27.28 5.35 15.43
CA THR A 373 26.03 5.58 14.70
C THR A 373 25.74 4.40 13.78
N GLU A 374 24.53 3.86 13.82
CA GLU A 374 24.12 2.72 13.01
C GLU A 374 23.13 3.14 11.93
N LEU A 375 23.40 2.73 10.69
CA LEU A 375 22.51 2.86 9.55
C LEU A 375 21.96 1.48 9.19
N LEU A 376 20.65 1.27 9.36
CA LEU A 376 19.98 0.05 8.94
C LEU A 376 19.93 -0.01 7.42
N ILE A 377 20.40 -1.11 6.84
CA ILE A 377 20.49 -1.28 5.38
C ILE A 377 19.30 -2.06 4.86
N ALA A 378 19.13 -3.28 5.38
CA ALA A 378 18.11 -4.20 4.93
C ALA A 378 17.63 -5.10 6.08
N THR A 379 16.41 -5.58 5.96
CA THR A 379 15.87 -6.69 6.75
C THR A 379 15.25 -7.73 5.84
N SER A 380 15.19 -9.00 6.25
CA SER A 380 14.31 -9.95 5.58
C SER A 380 12.84 -9.55 5.76
N LYS A 381 11.94 -10.14 4.96
CA LYS A 381 10.50 -9.82 5.01
C LYS A 381 9.87 -10.08 6.39
N ASP A 382 10.35 -11.10 7.11
CA ASP A 382 9.84 -11.48 8.43
C ASP A 382 10.56 -10.80 9.62
N ALA A 383 11.65 -10.08 9.35
CA ALA A 383 12.44 -9.41 10.37
C ALA A 383 11.93 -7.98 10.65
N LYS A 384 12.08 -7.52 11.89
CA LYS A 384 11.72 -6.16 12.28
C LYS A 384 12.98 -5.30 12.36
N SER A 385 12.87 -4.00 12.07
CA SER A 385 13.98 -3.06 12.22
C SER A 385 14.59 -3.06 13.63
N ALA A 386 13.79 -3.36 14.66
CA ALA A 386 14.26 -3.49 16.05
C ALA A 386 15.21 -4.69 16.27
N ASP A 387 15.22 -5.68 15.38
CA ASP A 387 16.14 -6.81 15.44
C ASP A 387 17.59 -6.40 15.15
N SER A 388 17.84 -5.21 14.59
CA SER A 388 19.19 -4.63 14.47
C SER A 388 19.92 -4.49 15.81
N LEU A 389 19.18 -4.40 16.92
CA LEU A 389 19.76 -4.38 18.26
C LEU A 389 20.42 -5.70 18.64
N LYS A 390 20.14 -6.78 17.91
CA LYS A 390 20.70 -8.13 18.14
C LYS A 390 22.00 -8.35 17.37
N ILE A 391 22.48 -7.38 16.59
CA ILE A 391 23.76 -7.50 15.88
C ILE A 391 24.89 -7.48 16.91
N ASP A 392 25.44 -8.65 17.16
CA ASP A 392 26.65 -8.90 17.96
C ASP A 392 27.90 -9.03 17.08
N ASN A 393 27.76 -9.59 15.88
CA ASN A 393 28.84 -9.75 14.92
C ASN A 393 29.02 -8.50 14.03
N TRP A 394 30.00 -7.66 14.39
CA TRP A 394 30.42 -6.51 13.60
C TRP A 394 31.80 -6.76 13.01
N THR A 395 31.86 -6.88 11.68
CA THR A 395 33.09 -7.15 10.94
C THR A 395 33.65 -5.87 10.33
N GLY A 396 34.98 -5.84 10.15
CA GLY A 396 35.62 -4.80 9.33
C GLY A 396 35.18 -4.93 7.86
N ILE A 397 35.49 -3.91 7.07
CA ILE A 397 35.17 -3.93 5.64
C ILE A 397 36.19 -4.82 4.92
N ASP A 398 35.73 -5.95 4.38
CA ASP A 398 36.54 -6.91 3.61
C ASP A 398 36.76 -6.49 2.14
N GLU A 399 37.51 -7.29 1.39
CA GLU A 399 37.77 -7.05 -0.04
C GLU A 399 36.49 -7.04 -0.89
N GLY A 400 35.48 -7.84 -0.52
CA GLY A 400 34.19 -7.90 -1.22
C GLY A 400 33.38 -6.61 -1.11
N CYS A 401 33.65 -5.80 -0.08
CA CYS A 401 33.02 -4.51 0.17
C CYS A 401 34.02 -3.35 0.20
N ALA A 402 35.22 -3.50 -0.38
CA ALA A 402 36.29 -2.49 -0.29
C ALA A 402 35.84 -1.08 -0.73
N ALA A 403 34.92 -0.99 -1.69
CA ALA A 403 34.32 0.28 -2.13
C ALA A 403 33.64 1.07 -1.00
N LEU A 404 33.22 0.43 0.10
CA LEU A 404 32.66 1.10 1.28
C LEU A 404 33.72 1.82 2.11
N GLN A 405 34.99 1.39 2.08
CA GLN A 405 36.06 2.04 2.85
C GLN A 405 36.29 3.48 2.36
N GLU A 406 36.23 3.67 1.05
CA GLU A 406 36.39 4.97 0.41
C GLU A 406 35.07 5.75 0.31
N MET A 407 33.94 5.08 0.50
CA MET A 407 32.64 5.72 0.40
C MET A 407 32.45 6.78 1.48
N ARG A 408 31.85 7.89 1.08
CA ARG A 408 31.33 8.93 1.97
C ARG A 408 29.83 9.01 1.85
N ILE A 409 29.17 8.94 2.99
CA ILE A 409 27.72 9.05 3.08
C ILE A 409 27.40 10.50 3.42
N PHE A 410 26.70 11.16 2.51
CA PHE A 410 26.22 12.52 2.72
C PHE A 410 24.85 12.48 3.36
N THR A 411 24.64 13.33 4.35
CA THR A 411 23.35 13.44 5.03
C THR A 411 22.94 14.90 5.20
N THR A 412 21.65 15.11 5.40
CA THR A 412 21.08 16.40 5.76
C THR A 412 20.20 16.25 6.99
N VAL A 413 20.35 17.12 8.00
CA VAL A 413 19.47 17.15 9.17
C VAL A 413 18.04 17.49 8.70
N LYS A 414 17.08 16.62 9.03
CA LYS A 414 15.66 16.78 8.72
C LYS A 414 14.78 16.52 9.92
N GLU A 415 13.79 17.39 10.10
CA GLU A 415 12.65 17.15 10.96
C GLU A 415 11.63 16.30 10.20
N GLN A 416 11.27 15.14 10.76
CA GLN A 416 10.13 14.37 10.30
C GLN A 416 8.92 14.67 11.18
N VAL A 417 7.81 14.96 10.52
CA VAL A 417 6.53 15.23 11.16
C VAL A 417 5.47 14.35 10.55
N LEU A 418 4.64 13.78 11.42
CA LEU A 418 3.50 12.97 11.02
C LEU A 418 2.21 13.60 11.53
N TYR A 419 1.12 13.30 10.83
CA TYR A 419 -0.21 13.68 11.25
C TYR A 419 -0.86 12.57 12.08
N ARG A 420 -1.54 12.98 13.15
CA ARG A 420 -2.27 12.09 14.07
C ARG A 420 -3.72 12.53 14.16
N ILE A 421 -4.64 11.60 13.92
CA ILE A 421 -6.06 11.79 14.25
C ILE A 421 -6.23 11.57 15.76
N GLU A 422 -6.81 12.55 16.46
CA GLU A 422 -7.13 12.44 17.89
C GLU A 422 -8.46 13.10 18.26
N PRO A 423 -9.12 12.66 19.35
CA PRO A 423 -10.32 13.31 19.86
C PRO A 423 -10.04 14.77 20.28
N VAL A 424 -10.97 15.67 19.95
CA VAL A 424 -10.91 17.06 20.40
C VAL A 424 -11.17 17.12 21.90
N ASN A 425 -10.20 17.59 22.67
CA ASN A 425 -10.37 17.81 24.10
C ASN A 425 -11.44 18.91 24.33
N PRO A 426 -12.51 18.66 25.11
CA PRO A 426 -13.55 19.64 25.40
C PRO A 426 -13.02 20.97 25.98
N LYS A 427 -11.88 20.93 26.68
CA LYS A 427 -11.24 22.14 27.25
C LYS A 427 -10.61 23.05 26.19
N GLN A 428 -10.21 22.51 25.02
CA GLN A 428 -9.63 23.30 23.92
C GLN A 428 -10.67 23.99 23.03
N LYS A 429 -11.94 23.54 23.03
CA LYS A 429 -13.05 24.18 22.28
C LYS A 429 -13.29 25.65 22.66
N LYS A 430 -12.94 26.07 23.88
CA LYS A 430 -13.12 27.46 24.36
C LYS A 430 -12.06 28.44 23.85
N ALA A 431 -10.90 27.98 23.39
CA ALA A 431 -9.82 28.86 22.95
C ALA A 431 -10.03 29.38 21.51
N VAL A 432 -10.60 28.55 20.63
CA VAL A 432 -10.80 28.91 19.22
C VAL A 432 -12.00 29.84 19.02
N SER A 433 -13.03 29.79 19.88
CA SER A 433 -14.18 30.68 19.81
C SER A 433 -13.93 32.10 20.34
N ALA A 434 -12.81 32.35 21.02
CA ALA A 434 -12.41 33.68 21.50
C ALA A 434 -11.57 34.48 20.48
N GLY A 435 -11.05 33.84 19.44
CA GLY A 435 -10.30 34.47 18.36
C GLY A 435 -11.23 34.99 17.26
N ARG A 436 -11.85 36.15 17.48
CA ARG A 436 -12.59 36.89 16.45
C ARG A 436 -11.65 37.26 15.30
N VAL A 437 -11.61 36.46 14.24
CA VAL A 437 -10.98 36.85 12.97
C VAL A 437 -11.86 37.90 12.30
N LYS A 438 -11.35 39.12 12.16
CA LYS A 438 -11.93 40.16 11.30
C LYS A 438 -11.99 39.60 9.88
N LYS A 439 -13.21 39.42 9.35
CA LYS A 439 -13.44 39.09 7.94
C LYS A 439 -12.94 40.25 7.06
N SER A 440 -11.90 40.03 6.26
CA SER A 440 -11.76 40.76 4.99
C SER A 440 -12.55 39.99 3.92
N ARG A 441 -13.43 40.72 3.22
CA ARG A 441 -14.05 40.29 1.97
C ARG A 441 -13.01 40.39 0.84
N GLN A 442 -13.24 39.65 -0.25
CA GLN A 442 -12.35 39.31 -1.40
C GLN A 442 -11.44 38.09 -1.10
N ALA A 443 -11.52 36.95 -1.76
CA ALA A 443 -12.06 36.62 -3.07
C ALA A 443 -12.83 35.28 -3.06
N LYS A 444 -14.03 35.29 -3.64
CA LYS A 444 -14.71 34.12 -4.19
C LYS A 444 -14.59 34.24 -5.70
N LYS A 445 -13.94 33.27 -6.35
CA LYS A 445 -14.45 32.57 -7.53
C LYS A 445 -13.52 31.42 -7.89
N ASP A 446 -14.16 30.32 -8.27
CA ASP A 446 -13.63 29.13 -8.93
C ASP A 446 -12.86 28.12 -8.08
N LYS A 447 -13.63 27.24 -7.41
CA LYS A 447 -13.32 25.80 -7.18
C LYS A 447 -14.43 25.02 -6.43
N SER A 448 -15.70 25.46 -6.49
CA SER A 448 -16.83 24.68 -5.94
C SER A 448 -17.78 24.25 -7.05
N ALA A 449 -17.35 23.29 -7.87
CA ALA A 449 -18.21 22.52 -8.75
C ALA A 449 -17.53 21.17 -9.03
N PHE A 450 -17.41 20.32 -8.01
CA PHE A 450 -16.98 18.93 -8.25
C PHE A 450 -17.57 17.87 -7.29
N LEU A 451 -18.49 18.24 -6.39
CA LEU A 451 -19.07 17.28 -5.42
C LEU A 451 -20.61 17.28 -5.40
N GLY A 452 -21.25 17.90 -6.40
CA GLY A 452 -22.70 18.02 -6.48
C GLY A 452 -23.32 17.19 -7.59
N SER A 453 -23.20 15.87 -7.58
CA SER A 453 -24.15 14.93 -8.24
C SER A 453 -23.83 13.43 -8.04
N TYR A 454 -23.20 13.04 -6.93
CA TYR A 454 -22.92 11.62 -6.65
C TYR A 454 -23.31 11.23 -5.21
N TYR A 455 -24.52 11.63 -4.81
CA TYR A 455 -25.23 11.10 -3.65
C TYR A 455 -26.58 10.55 -4.06
#